data_AF-A0A1H3XNE7-F1
#
_entry.id   AF-A0A1H3XNE7-F1
#
_cell.length_a   1.000
_cell.length_b   1.000
_cell.length_c   1.000
_cell.angle_alpha   90.00
_cell.angle_beta   90.00
_cell.angle_gamma   90.00
#
_symmetry.space_group_name_H-M   'P 1'
#
loop_
_entity.id
_entity.type
_entity.pdbx_description
1 polymer ?
#
loop_
_entity_poly.entity_id
_entity_poly.type
_entity_poly.pdbx_seq_one_letter_code
_entity_poly.pdbx_strand_id
1 'polypeptide(L)'
;MNKLFIYTVISLFSVVSYSQNAELQSVVLEESTENPVADAIVTIEGTALVSKTNENGVFSFANEIPLGEHVVSVEKENYETKFFLITANKDQKIVLDKVTVEITKEEAKRRNRAQKLEEKRLRAIKKELRAKEKQIAKQERKLRKENTVDIDYIDAAVVVEPDDDIEPFTEAQLKFAEILDTPVEELSNRALYEFIDEWLGTTYIYGGETKDGIDCSSFTQRIYTQTLGLYIERTALKQYNSEYTDKFRDTSYLKEGDLLFFGGVSGPDKKEVVNHVGVYLHNNMFVHSTSNRGKNGQKGVKISNLNDKYWKSKLVSAGRRIGNN
;
A
#
# COMPACT_ATOMS: atom_id res chain seq x y z
N MET A 1 8.32 97.20 1.35
CA MET A 1 7.50 96.83 2.52
C MET A 1 6.88 95.46 2.26
N ASN A 2 7.17 94.51 3.15
CA ASN A 2 6.41 93.34 3.58
C ASN A 2 5.61 92.47 2.59
N LYS A 3 6.11 91.21 2.46
CA LYS A 3 5.43 89.91 2.61
C LYS A 3 3.95 89.78 2.18
N LEU A 4 3.66 88.82 1.30
CA LEU A 4 2.76 87.72 1.67
C LEU A 4 2.96 86.49 0.76
N PHE A 5 3.37 85.38 1.38
CA PHE A 5 3.36 84.02 0.82
C PHE A 5 1.91 83.53 0.76
N ILE A 6 1.46 83.02 -0.39
CA ILE A 6 0.30 82.14 -0.48
C ILE A 6 0.73 80.89 -1.25
N TYR A 7 0.96 79.80 -0.51
CA TYR A 7 1.09 78.46 -1.03
C TYR A 7 -0.32 77.94 -1.37
N THR A 8 -0.61 77.71 -2.64
CA THR A 8 -1.76 76.90 -3.03
C THR A 8 -1.31 75.45 -3.14
N VAL A 9 -1.59 74.68 -2.09
CA VAL A 9 -1.50 73.22 -2.08
C VAL A 9 -2.65 72.70 -2.93
N ILE A 10 -2.38 72.27 -4.16
CA ILE A 10 -3.32 71.45 -4.93
C ILE A 10 -2.91 70.00 -4.70
N SER A 11 -3.67 69.36 -3.81
CA SER A 11 -3.64 67.94 -3.51
C SER A 11 -3.76 67.12 -4.81
N LEU A 12 -2.75 66.30 -5.10
CA LEU A 12 -2.91 65.16 -6.00
C LEU A 12 -3.95 64.23 -5.37
N PHE A 13 -5.16 64.18 -5.93
CA PHE A 13 -6.03 63.02 -5.77
C PHE A 13 -5.38 61.88 -6.54
N SER A 14 -4.55 61.09 -5.88
CA SER A 14 -4.26 59.73 -6.29
C SER A 14 -5.59 58.97 -6.21
N VAL A 15 -6.24 58.80 -7.35
CA VAL A 15 -7.29 57.79 -7.49
C VAL A 15 -6.58 56.46 -7.28
N VAL A 16 -6.63 55.95 -6.05
CA VAL A 16 -6.26 54.57 -5.78
C VAL A 16 -7.35 53.74 -6.46
N SER A 17 -7.06 53.24 -7.67
CA SER A 17 -7.87 52.19 -8.28
C SER A 17 -7.78 50.97 -7.36
N TYR A 18 -8.71 50.86 -6.41
CA TYR A 18 -8.97 49.61 -5.73
C TYR A 18 -9.43 48.61 -6.79
N SER A 19 -8.62 47.58 -7.06
CA SER A 19 -9.05 46.51 -7.96
C SER A 19 -10.21 45.75 -7.30
N GLN A 20 -11.23 45.41 -8.09
CA GLN A 20 -12.52 44.91 -7.63
C GLN A 20 -12.67 43.44 -8.07
N ASN A 21 -11.86 42.54 -7.52
CA ASN A 21 -11.52 41.29 -8.22
C ASN A 21 -12.02 40.02 -7.51
N ALA A 22 -12.49 39.05 -8.28
CA ALA A 22 -12.75 37.68 -7.84
C ALA A 22 -11.69 36.72 -8.41
N GLU A 23 -11.16 35.82 -7.57
CA GLU A 23 -10.21 34.78 -7.94
C GLU A 23 -10.90 33.40 -7.93
N LEU A 24 -10.70 32.60 -8.98
CA LEU A 24 -11.23 31.24 -9.08
C LEU A 24 -10.07 30.24 -9.18
N GLN A 25 -10.07 29.28 -8.26
CA GLN A 25 -9.19 28.11 -8.27
C GLN A 25 -10.01 26.87 -7.90
N SER A 26 -9.89 25.81 -8.69
CA SER A 26 -10.56 24.53 -8.39
C SER A 26 -9.81 23.36 -9.02
N VAL A 27 -10.30 22.14 -8.80
CA VAL A 27 -9.76 20.89 -9.31
C VAL A 27 -10.80 20.18 -10.16
N VAL A 28 -10.43 19.72 -11.35
CA VAL A 28 -11.27 18.89 -12.22
C VAL A 28 -10.97 17.43 -11.95
N LEU A 29 -12.01 16.67 -11.59
CA LEU A 29 -11.91 15.23 -11.30
C LEU A 29 -12.78 14.41 -12.27
N GLU A 30 -12.37 13.18 -12.56
CA GLU A 30 -13.21 12.23 -13.28
C GLU A 30 -14.29 11.68 -12.32
N GLU A 31 -15.57 11.77 -12.71
CA GLU A 31 -16.69 11.42 -11.81
C GLU A 31 -16.64 9.96 -11.31
N SER A 32 -16.23 9.02 -12.15
CA SER A 32 -16.22 7.60 -11.81
C SER A 32 -15.07 7.17 -10.91
N THR A 33 -13.94 7.87 -10.95
CA THR A 33 -12.71 7.44 -10.27
C THR A 33 -12.19 8.45 -9.26
N GLU A 34 -12.73 9.66 -9.25
CA GLU A 34 -12.25 10.82 -8.51
C GLU A 34 -10.76 11.16 -8.79
N ASN A 35 -10.21 10.62 -9.88
CA ASN A 35 -8.86 10.91 -10.32
C ASN A 35 -8.79 12.31 -10.93
N PRO A 36 -7.68 13.05 -10.73
CA PRO A 36 -7.49 14.34 -11.36
C PRO A 36 -7.44 14.26 -12.89
N VAL A 37 -8.09 15.21 -13.56
CA VAL A 37 -8.09 15.31 -15.02
C VAL A 37 -7.11 16.37 -15.46
N ALA A 38 -5.93 15.93 -15.89
CA ALA A 38 -4.88 16.80 -16.39
C ALA A 38 -5.16 17.31 -17.81
N ASP A 39 -4.61 18.48 -18.13
CA ASP A 39 -4.67 19.09 -19.45
C ASP A 39 -6.09 19.32 -19.97
N ALA A 40 -7.08 19.49 -19.10
CA ALA A 40 -8.43 19.92 -19.43
C ALA A 40 -8.44 21.44 -19.65
N ILE A 41 -9.19 21.89 -20.65
CA ILE A 41 -9.37 23.30 -20.96
C ILE A 41 -10.57 23.80 -20.18
N VAL A 42 -10.37 24.86 -19.39
CA VAL A 42 -11.42 25.51 -18.60
C VAL A 42 -11.63 26.91 -19.14
N THR A 43 -12.84 27.22 -19.56
CA THR A 43 -13.16 28.50 -20.21
C THR A 43 -14.28 29.20 -19.45
N ILE A 44 -14.13 30.51 -19.25
CA ILE A 44 -15.25 31.36 -18.79
C ILE A 44 -15.97 31.86 -20.03
N GLU A 45 -17.13 31.29 -20.31
CA GLU A 45 -17.91 31.56 -21.52
C GLU A 45 -18.25 33.04 -21.65
N GLY A 46 -18.16 33.56 -22.87
CA GLY A 46 -18.36 34.99 -23.14
C GLY A 46 -17.18 35.90 -22.78
N THR A 47 -16.05 35.34 -22.34
CA THR A 47 -14.81 36.07 -22.08
C THR A 47 -13.63 35.48 -22.85
N ALA A 48 -12.47 36.16 -22.83
CA ALA A 48 -11.21 35.61 -23.37
C ALA A 48 -10.44 34.76 -22.33
N LEU A 49 -11.04 34.48 -21.17
CA LEU A 49 -10.38 33.78 -20.07
C LEU A 49 -10.43 32.28 -20.30
N VAL A 50 -9.26 31.70 -20.54
CA VAL A 50 -9.03 30.27 -20.69
C VAL A 50 -7.89 29.85 -19.76
N SER A 51 -8.07 28.74 -19.07
CA SER A 51 -7.07 28.10 -18.23
C SER A 51 -6.95 26.62 -18.58
N LYS A 52 -5.85 26.00 -18.18
CA LYS A 52 -5.59 24.57 -18.41
C LYS A 52 -5.27 23.91 -17.07
N THR A 53 -5.84 22.74 -16.82
CA THR A 53 -5.52 21.99 -15.61
C THR A 53 -4.09 21.41 -15.67
N ASN A 54 -3.41 21.41 -14.53
CA ASN A 54 -2.12 20.75 -14.36
C ASN A 54 -2.27 19.23 -14.12
N GLU A 55 -1.18 18.53 -13.85
CA GLU A 55 -1.16 17.08 -13.57
C GLU A 55 -2.07 16.66 -12.40
N ASN A 56 -2.27 17.56 -11.44
CA ASN A 56 -3.15 17.36 -10.29
C ASN A 56 -4.60 17.83 -10.56
N GLY A 57 -4.96 18.08 -11.82
CA GLY A 57 -6.29 18.53 -12.22
C GLY A 57 -6.62 19.97 -11.79
N VAL A 58 -5.68 20.71 -11.20
CA VAL A 58 -5.91 22.05 -10.66
C VAL A 58 -5.84 23.09 -11.77
N PHE A 59 -6.79 24.00 -11.80
CA PHE A 59 -6.77 25.20 -12.63
C PHE A 59 -6.95 26.47 -11.79
N SER A 60 -6.42 27.58 -12.29
CA SER A 60 -6.68 28.92 -11.79
C SER A 60 -6.73 29.92 -12.93
N PHE A 61 -7.47 31.01 -12.76
CA PHE A 61 -7.47 32.13 -13.71
C PHE A 61 -6.54 33.22 -13.19
N ALA A 62 -5.50 33.53 -13.96
CA ALA A 62 -4.51 34.54 -13.60
C ALA A 62 -5.02 36.00 -13.76
N ASN A 63 -6.10 36.18 -14.53
CA ASN A 63 -6.73 37.48 -14.80
C ASN A 63 -8.07 37.58 -14.07
N GLU A 64 -8.47 38.81 -13.77
CA GLU A 64 -9.68 39.15 -13.02
C GLU A 64 -10.95 38.67 -13.75
N ILE A 65 -11.78 37.90 -13.06
CA ILE A 65 -13.09 37.49 -13.57
C ILE A 65 -14.06 38.67 -13.43
N PRO A 66 -14.77 39.08 -14.49
CA PRO A 66 -15.76 40.16 -14.40
C PRO A 66 -16.80 39.85 -13.32
N LEU A 67 -17.32 40.86 -12.62
CA LEU A 67 -18.37 40.63 -11.62
C LEU A 67 -19.68 40.17 -12.28
N GLY A 68 -20.42 39.30 -11.62
CA GLY A 68 -21.70 38.76 -12.10
C GLY A 68 -21.72 37.24 -12.26
N GLU A 69 -22.78 36.73 -12.90
CA GLU A 69 -22.94 35.31 -13.19
C GLU A 69 -22.21 34.94 -14.47
N HIS A 70 -21.44 33.85 -14.42
CA HIS A 70 -20.71 33.31 -15.56
C HIS A 70 -20.91 31.82 -15.69
N VAL A 71 -20.84 31.33 -16.92
CA VAL A 71 -20.78 29.89 -17.20
C VAL A 71 -19.32 29.52 -17.40
N VAL A 72 -18.88 28.50 -16.68
CA VAL A 72 -17.56 27.87 -16.85
C VAL A 72 -17.76 26.57 -17.59
N SER A 73 -17.09 26.39 -18.73
CA SER A 73 -17.04 25.11 -19.43
C SER A 73 -15.71 24.40 -19.14
N VAL A 74 -15.78 23.07 -19.07
CA VAL A 74 -14.61 22.19 -18.95
C VAL A 74 -14.63 21.22 -20.12
N GLU A 75 -13.60 21.27 -20.96
CA GLU A 75 -13.45 20.44 -22.15
C GLU A 75 -12.15 19.63 -22.11
N LYS A 76 -12.26 18.35 -22.42
CA LYS A 76 -11.13 17.44 -22.53
C LYS A 76 -11.46 16.32 -23.52
N GLU A 77 -10.51 15.98 -24.38
CA GLU A 77 -10.66 14.83 -25.28
C GLU A 77 -11.04 13.56 -24.51
N ASN A 78 -12.04 12.82 -25.01
CA ASN A 78 -12.60 11.62 -24.41
C ASN A 78 -13.46 11.83 -23.15
N TYR A 79 -13.72 13.08 -22.76
CA TYR A 79 -14.67 13.46 -21.71
C TYR A 79 -15.86 14.22 -22.31
N GLU A 80 -17.02 14.13 -21.66
CA GLU A 80 -18.19 14.95 -21.95
C GLU A 80 -17.94 16.37 -21.45
N THR A 81 -18.21 17.38 -22.28
CA THR A 81 -18.11 18.79 -21.88
C THR A 81 -19.12 19.09 -20.77
N LYS A 82 -18.65 19.66 -19.66
CA LYS A 82 -19.51 20.06 -18.55
C LYS A 82 -19.53 21.57 -18.39
N PHE A 83 -20.68 22.10 -17.98
CA PHE A 83 -20.91 23.51 -17.74
C PHE A 83 -21.29 23.74 -16.28
N PHE A 84 -20.68 24.73 -15.65
CA PHE A 84 -20.87 25.09 -14.25
C PHE A 84 -21.22 26.56 -14.15
N LEU A 85 -22.20 26.91 -13.33
CA LEU A 85 -22.53 28.31 -13.05
C LEU A 85 -21.68 28.81 -11.88
N ILE A 86 -21.03 29.96 -12.05
CA ILE A 86 -20.33 30.66 -10.98
C ILE A 86 -20.89 32.07 -10.82
N THR A 87 -20.79 32.60 -9.61
CA THR A 87 -21.07 34.01 -9.31
C THR A 87 -19.81 34.68 -8.82
N ALA A 88 -19.28 35.62 -9.59
CA ALA A 88 -18.14 36.44 -9.24
C ALA A 88 -18.61 37.68 -8.47
N ASN A 89 -18.34 37.70 -7.17
CA ASN A 89 -18.60 38.85 -6.30
C ASN A 89 -17.30 39.57 -5.97
N LYS A 90 -17.42 40.87 -5.69
CA LYS A 90 -16.28 41.71 -5.31
C LYS A 90 -15.62 41.16 -4.04
N ASP A 91 -14.28 41.02 -4.08
CA ASP A 91 -13.42 40.63 -2.97
C ASP A 91 -13.72 39.21 -2.40
N GLN A 92 -14.36 38.33 -3.18
CA GLN A 92 -14.69 36.96 -2.76
C GLN A 92 -13.92 35.91 -3.58
N LYS A 93 -13.32 34.93 -2.89
CA LYS A 93 -12.80 33.72 -3.55
C LYS A 93 -13.98 32.83 -3.97
N ILE A 94 -14.02 32.48 -5.25
CA ILE A 94 -15.05 31.59 -5.79
C ILE A 94 -14.62 30.16 -5.48
N VAL A 95 -15.41 29.45 -4.65
CA VAL A 95 -15.20 28.03 -4.34
C VAL A 95 -16.23 27.23 -5.12
N LEU A 96 -15.78 26.44 -6.08
CA LEU A 96 -16.60 25.43 -6.76
C LEU A 96 -16.51 24.12 -5.95
N ASP A 97 -17.62 23.72 -5.33
CA ASP A 97 -17.64 22.58 -4.40
C ASP A 97 -17.28 21.23 -5.04
N LYS A 98 -17.60 21.02 -6.33
CA LYS A 98 -17.22 19.78 -7.05
C LYS A 98 -17.25 20.00 -8.57
N VAL A 99 -16.08 20.09 -9.21
CA VAL A 99 -15.95 20.11 -10.68
C VAL A 99 -15.61 18.70 -11.15
N THR A 100 -16.62 17.96 -11.60
CA THR A 100 -16.44 16.61 -12.14
C THR A 100 -16.83 16.50 -13.59
N VAL A 101 -16.08 15.71 -14.35
CA VAL A 101 -16.34 15.38 -15.76
C VAL A 101 -16.54 13.88 -15.94
N GLU A 102 -17.46 13.52 -16.83
CA GLU A 102 -17.73 12.12 -17.19
C GLU A 102 -16.95 11.75 -18.45
N ILE A 103 -16.48 10.51 -18.54
CA ILE A 103 -15.91 10.01 -19.80
C ILE A 103 -17.01 9.79 -20.84
N THR A 104 -16.68 10.00 -22.12
CA THR A 104 -17.63 9.72 -23.21
C THR A 104 -18.00 8.23 -23.27
N LYS A 105 -19.17 7.92 -23.84
CA LYS A 105 -19.61 6.53 -24.02
C LYS A 105 -18.64 5.70 -24.85
N GLU A 106 -18.01 6.30 -25.86
CA GLU A 106 -17.03 5.61 -26.71
C GLU A 106 -15.72 5.34 -25.95
N GLU A 107 -15.25 6.30 -25.15
CA GLU A 107 -14.09 6.09 -24.27
C GLU A 107 -14.37 5.00 -23.23
N ALA A 108 -15.54 5.01 -22.60
CA ALA A 108 -15.95 3.98 -21.67
C ALA A 108 -15.96 2.59 -22.32
N LYS A 109 -16.48 2.47 -23.55
CA LYS A 109 -16.42 1.21 -24.32
C LYS A 109 -14.97 0.80 -24.64
N ARG A 110 -14.12 1.76 -25.02
CA ARG A 110 -12.70 1.53 -25.33
C ARG A 110 -11.96 0.99 -24.10
N ARG A 111 -12.06 1.67 -22.96
CA ARG A 111 -11.47 1.25 -21.67
C ARG A 111 -11.94 -0.14 -21.26
N ASN A 112 -13.25 -0.42 -21.35
CA ASN A 112 -13.82 -1.74 -21.04
C ASN A 112 -13.30 -2.86 -21.97
N ARG A 113 -13.13 -2.59 -23.27
CA ARG A 113 -12.55 -3.55 -24.21
C ARG A 113 -11.07 -3.82 -23.91
N ALA A 114 -10.31 -2.77 -23.61
CA ALA A 114 -8.90 -2.89 -23.23
C ALA A 114 -8.73 -3.71 -21.95
N GLN A 115 -9.55 -3.44 -20.93
CA GLN A 115 -9.55 -4.20 -19.68
C GLN A 115 -9.86 -5.69 -19.90
N LYS A 116 -10.89 -6.00 -20.70
CA LYS A 116 -11.22 -7.40 -21.05
C LYS A 116 -10.09 -8.10 -21.81
N LEU A 117 -9.40 -7.39 -22.70
CA LEU A 117 -8.27 -7.94 -23.44
C LEU A 117 -7.09 -8.22 -22.51
N GLU A 118 -6.78 -7.31 -21.60
CA GLU A 118 -5.72 -7.47 -20.61
C GLU A 118 -6.02 -8.61 -19.63
N GLU A 119 -7.26 -8.71 -19.14
CA GLU A 119 -7.69 -9.86 -18.35
C GLU A 119 -7.52 -11.20 -19.09
N LYS A 120 -7.83 -11.23 -20.39
CA LYS A 120 -7.64 -12.42 -21.23
C LYS A 120 -6.14 -12.74 -21.38
N ARG A 121 -5.29 -11.73 -21.56
CA ARG A 121 -3.83 -11.87 -21.64
C ARG A 121 -3.26 -12.41 -20.33
N LEU A 122 -3.64 -11.84 -19.19
CA LEU A 122 -3.23 -12.30 -17.86
C LEU A 122 -3.66 -13.75 -17.60
N ARG A 123 -4.88 -14.12 -18.00
CA ARG A 123 -5.34 -15.53 -17.91
C ARG A 123 -4.50 -16.47 -18.76
N ALA A 124 -4.10 -16.06 -19.96
CA ALA A 124 -3.23 -16.85 -20.83
C ALA A 124 -1.83 -17.03 -20.23
N ILE A 125 -1.22 -15.95 -19.74
CA ILE A 125 0.09 -15.97 -19.06
C ILE A 125 0.03 -16.89 -17.83
N LYS A 126 -0.99 -16.74 -16.98
CA LYS A 126 -1.16 -17.58 -15.78
C LYS A 126 -1.31 -19.07 -16.14
N LYS A 127 -1.97 -19.38 -17.26
CA LYS A 127 -2.09 -20.76 -17.75
C LYS A 127 -0.73 -21.30 -18.24
N GLU A 128 0.05 -20.47 -18.93
CA GLU A 128 1.39 -20.84 -19.39
C GLU A 128 2.34 -21.09 -18.20
N LEU A 129 2.33 -20.21 -17.20
CA LEU A 129 3.12 -20.38 -15.97
C LEU A 129 2.79 -21.70 -15.27
N ARG A 130 1.51 -22.01 -15.08
CA ARG A 130 1.08 -23.31 -14.51
C ARG A 130 1.54 -24.52 -15.33
N ALA A 131 1.65 -24.39 -16.65
CA ALA A 131 2.16 -25.47 -17.49
C ALA A 131 3.67 -25.64 -17.31
N LYS A 132 4.43 -24.54 -17.22
CA LYS A 132 5.87 -24.54 -16.94
C LYS A 132 6.18 -25.11 -15.56
N GLU A 133 5.46 -24.71 -14.52
CA GLU A 133 5.60 -25.26 -13.16
C GLU A 133 5.43 -26.79 -13.15
N LYS A 134 4.43 -27.31 -13.87
CA LYS A 134 4.23 -28.76 -14.01
C LYS A 134 5.38 -29.45 -14.76
N GLN A 135 5.95 -28.80 -15.77
CA GLN A 135 7.10 -29.33 -16.50
C GLN A 135 8.35 -29.38 -15.61
N ILE A 136 8.61 -28.32 -14.84
CA ILE A 136 9.70 -28.24 -13.87
C ILE A 136 9.53 -29.33 -12.81
N ALA A 137 8.36 -29.46 -12.19
CA ALA A 137 8.09 -30.51 -11.21
C ALA A 137 8.26 -31.94 -11.79
N LYS A 138 7.95 -32.13 -13.08
CA LYS A 138 8.18 -33.41 -13.78
C LYS A 138 9.66 -33.65 -14.03
N GLN A 139 10.42 -32.62 -14.41
CA GLN A 139 11.87 -32.68 -14.58
C GLN A 139 12.56 -32.98 -13.25
N GLU A 140 12.20 -32.28 -12.16
CA GLU A 140 12.72 -32.53 -10.81
C GLU A 140 12.45 -33.97 -10.35
N ARG A 141 11.24 -34.49 -10.58
CA ARG A 141 10.91 -35.89 -10.26
C ARG A 141 11.71 -36.89 -11.10
N LYS A 142 12.02 -36.55 -12.36
CA LYS A 142 12.84 -37.40 -13.23
C LYS A 142 14.30 -37.37 -12.79
N LEU A 143 14.83 -36.20 -12.46
CA LEU A 143 16.17 -36.01 -11.90
C LEU A 143 16.34 -36.80 -10.58
N ARG A 144 15.35 -36.72 -9.69
CA ARG A 144 15.31 -37.51 -8.44
C ARG A 144 15.28 -39.02 -8.65
N LYS A 145 14.74 -39.50 -9.78
CA LYS A 145 14.67 -40.93 -10.11
C LYS A 145 15.88 -41.43 -10.89
N GLU A 146 16.53 -40.57 -11.68
CA GLU A 146 17.77 -40.92 -12.40
C GLU A 146 18.99 -40.88 -11.45
N ASN A 147 18.93 -40.14 -10.33
CA ASN A 147 19.95 -40.11 -9.27
C ASN A 147 19.76 -41.14 -8.14
N THR A 148 18.98 -42.21 -8.33
CA THR A 148 18.99 -43.34 -7.37
C THR A 148 20.19 -44.24 -7.65
N VAL A 149 21.35 -43.81 -7.17
CA VAL A 149 22.45 -44.71 -6.79
C VAL A 149 22.33 -44.87 -5.27
N ASP A 150 22.24 -46.11 -4.79
CA ASP A 150 22.45 -46.40 -3.37
C ASP A 150 23.90 -46.03 -3.05
N ILE A 151 24.10 -44.85 -2.48
CA ILE A 151 25.36 -44.39 -1.93
C ILE A 151 25.08 -44.09 -0.45
N ASP A 152 25.77 -44.79 0.43
CA ASP A 152 25.91 -44.40 1.84
C ASP A 152 26.39 -42.94 1.88
N TYR A 153 25.53 -42.04 2.34
CA TYR A 153 25.83 -40.61 2.33
C TYR A 153 26.92 -40.29 3.36
N ILE A 154 28.13 -40.08 2.87
CA ILE A 154 29.00 -39.02 3.35
C ILE A 154 28.60 -37.78 2.55
N ASP A 155 28.00 -36.80 3.21
CA ASP A 155 27.58 -35.55 2.60
C ASP A 155 28.76 -34.90 1.87
N ALA A 156 28.66 -34.87 0.54
CA ALA A 156 29.57 -34.12 -0.30
C ALA A 156 29.26 -32.64 -0.09
N ALA A 157 30.09 -32.00 0.73
CA ALA A 157 30.28 -30.57 0.73
C ALA A 157 30.31 -30.06 -0.72
N VAL A 158 29.33 -29.23 -1.07
CA VAL A 158 29.45 -28.36 -2.23
C VAL A 158 30.60 -27.43 -1.89
N VAL A 159 31.76 -27.67 -2.51
CA VAL A 159 32.88 -26.73 -2.51
C VAL A 159 32.43 -25.54 -3.35
N VAL A 160 31.77 -24.61 -2.69
CA VAL A 160 31.70 -23.22 -3.12
C VAL A 160 33.10 -22.68 -2.87
N GLU A 161 33.80 -22.32 -3.95
CA GLU A 161 35.05 -21.55 -3.85
C GLU A 161 34.81 -20.35 -2.92
N PRO A 162 35.69 -20.09 -1.95
CA PRO A 162 35.42 -19.11 -0.90
C PRO A 162 35.44 -17.72 -1.52
N ASP A 163 34.27 -17.08 -1.57
CA ASP A 163 34.23 -15.62 -1.53
C ASP A 163 34.67 -15.23 -0.12
N ASP A 164 35.80 -14.54 0.00
CA ASP A 164 36.56 -14.30 1.24
C ASP A 164 35.85 -13.41 2.30
N ASP A 165 34.53 -13.21 2.18
CA ASP A 165 33.72 -12.39 3.09
C ASP A 165 32.45 -13.11 3.60
N ILE A 166 32.50 -14.43 3.86
CA ILE A 166 31.39 -15.13 4.53
C ILE A 166 31.34 -14.70 6.00
N GLU A 167 30.48 -13.73 6.32
CA GLU A 167 30.11 -13.48 7.71
C GLU A 167 29.53 -14.77 8.32
N PRO A 168 29.99 -15.21 9.50
CA PRO A 168 29.48 -16.41 10.14
C PRO A 168 28.00 -16.27 10.48
N PHE A 169 27.25 -17.38 10.42
CA PHE A 169 25.85 -17.41 10.85
C PHE A 169 25.72 -16.91 12.29
N THR A 170 24.64 -16.17 12.56
CA THR A 170 24.40 -15.64 13.90
C THR A 170 23.89 -16.70 14.85
N GLU A 171 24.05 -16.46 16.16
CA GLU A 171 23.43 -17.31 17.19
C GLU A 171 21.92 -17.43 16.98
N ALA A 172 21.24 -16.35 16.56
CA ALA A 172 19.82 -16.37 16.25
C ALA A 172 19.51 -17.30 15.06
N GLN A 173 20.27 -17.22 13.96
CA GLN A 173 20.08 -18.12 12.81
C GLN A 173 20.28 -19.58 13.20
N LEU A 174 21.34 -19.90 13.95
CA LEU A 174 21.59 -21.26 14.43
C LEU A 174 20.47 -21.78 15.34
N LYS A 175 20.00 -20.94 16.28
CA LYS A 175 18.88 -21.25 17.16
C LYS A 175 17.58 -21.51 16.40
N PHE A 176 17.24 -20.67 15.43
CA PHE A 176 16.00 -20.85 14.65
C PHE A 176 16.11 -21.97 13.63
N ALA A 177 17.29 -22.29 13.11
CA ALA A 177 17.50 -23.46 12.27
C ALA A 177 17.06 -24.74 13.02
N GLU A 178 17.45 -24.87 14.29
CA GLU A 178 17.01 -25.97 15.15
C GLU A 178 15.49 -25.92 15.43
N ILE A 179 14.95 -24.76 15.82
CA ILE A 179 13.52 -24.62 16.16
C ILE A 179 12.60 -24.90 14.96
N LEU A 180 13.04 -24.52 13.76
CA LEU A 180 12.26 -24.62 12.53
C LEU A 180 12.54 -25.93 11.77
N ASP A 181 13.49 -26.75 12.23
CA ASP A 181 13.96 -27.96 11.53
C ASP A 181 14.35 -27.65 10.07
N THR A 182 15.14 -26.58 9.90
CA THR A 182 15.48 -26.02 8.59
C THR A 182 16.99 -25.75 8.54
N PRO A 183 17.70 -26.09 7.44
CA PRO A 183 19.12 -25.78 7.29
C PRO A 183 19.40 -24.29 7.47
N VAL A 184 20.45 -23.94 8.21
CA VAL A 184 20.78 -22.54 8.53
C VAL A 184 21.03 -21.69 7.27
N GLU A 185 21.45 -22.33 6.18
CA GLU A 185 21.65 -21.76 4.86
C GLU A 185 20.34 -21.24 4.23
N GLU A 186 19.18 -21.83 4.58
CA GLU A 186 17.88 -21.34 4.12
C GLU A 186 17.39 -20.13 4.93
N LEU A 187 17.94 -19.90 6.13
CA LEU A 187 17.60 -18.80 7.03
C LEU A 187 18.36 -17.51 6.66
N SER A 188 18.30 -17.14 5.38
CA SER A 188 19.06 -16.01 4.82
C SER A 188 18.65 -14.64 5.38
N ASN A 189 17.45 -14.51 5.96
CA ASN A 189 16.92 -13.26 6.51
C ASN A 189 17.41 -13.01 7.95
N ARG A 190 18.70 -12.69 8.10
CA ARG A 190 19.34 -12.46 9.40
C ARG A 190 18.59 -11.47 10.30
N ALA A 191 18.19 -10.33 9.75
CA ALA A 191 17.50 -9.28 10.51
C ALA A 191 16.15 -9.76 11.07
N LEU A 192 15.42 -10.60 10.33
CA LEU A 192 14.18 -11.21 10.81
C LEU A 192 14.43 -12.09 12.04
N TYR A 193 15.43 -12.97 11.97
CA TYR A 193 15.72 -13.91 13.03
C TYR A 193 16.29 -13.24 14.28
N GLU A 194 17.19 -12.27 14.13
CA GLU A 194 17.67 -11.45 15.25
C GLU A 194 16.53 -10.68 15.92
N PHE A 195 15.63 -10.07 15.13
CA PHE A 195 14.45 -9.41 15.67
C PHE A 195 13.54 -10.40 16.43
N ILE A 196 13.24 -11.56 15.84
CA ILE A 196 12.39 -12.56 16.50
C ILE A 196 13.03 -13.05 17.81
N ASP A 197 14.35 -13.25 17.83
CA ASP A 197 15.07 -13.65 19.03
C ASP A 197 14.89 -12.63 20.16
N GLU A 198 15.11 -11.35 19.83
CA GLU A 198 15.01 -10.24 20.78
C GLU A 198 13.61 -10.09 21.37
N TRP A 199 12.57 -10.41 20.61
CA TRP A 199 11.16 -10.28 21.01
C TRP A 199 10.53 -11.56 21.56
N LEU A 200 11.21 -12.71 21.46
CA LEU A 200 10.68 -13.98 21.93
C LEU A 200 10.36 -13.90 23.43
N GLY A 201 9.16 -14.33 23.80
CA GLY A 201 8.70 -14.29 25.20
C GLY A 201 8.14 -12.95 25.68
N THR A 202 8.20 -11.87 24.89
CA THR A 202 7.51 -10.60 25.26
C THR A 202 6.03 -10.85 25.55
N THR A 203 5.54 -10.35 26.68
CA THR A 203 4.19 -10.65 27.17
C THR A 203 3.11 -10.09 26.25
N TYR A 204 2.04 -10.85 26.04
CA TYR A 204 0.90 -10.36 25.26
C TYR A 204 0.07 -9.34 26.07
N ILE A 205 -0.07 -8.13 25.52
CA ILE A 205 -0.97 -7.07 25.99
C ILE A 205 -1.79 -6.60 24.80
N TYR A 206 -3.12 -6.61 24.93
CA TYR A 206 -4.00 -6.09 23.88
C TYR A 206 -3.79 -4.58 23.70
N GLY A 207 -3.59 -4.13 22.46
CA GLY A 207 -3.19 -2.75 22.17
C GLY A 207 -1.73 -2.43 22.53
N GLY A 208 -0.97 -3.39 23.05
CA GLY A 208 0.42 -3.19 23.44
C GLY A 208 1.34 -3.04 22.23
N GLU A 209 2.35 -2.20 22.36
CA GLU A 209 3.26 -1.83 21.27
C GLU A 209 4.74 -1.90 21.68
N THR A 210 5.08 -2.31 22.90
CA THR A 210 6.45 -2.21 23.45
C THR A 210 6.97 -3.56 23.97
N LYS A 211 8.23 -3.58 24.45
CA LYS A 211 8.83 -4.76 25.09
C LYS A 211 8.20 -5.15 26.43
N ASP A 212 7.48 -4.22 27.08
CA ASP A 212 6.71 -4.53 28.30
C ASP A 212 5.40 -5.26 27.98
N GLY A 213 4.94 -5.14 26.73
CA GLY A 213 3.95 -6.04 26.17
C GLY A 213 3.42 -5.58 24.83
N ILE A 214 3.11 -6.56 23.99
CA ILE A 214 2.79 -6.33 22.57
C ILE A 214 1.62 -7.18 22.08
N ASP A 215 0.75 -6.62 21.24
CA ASP A 215 -0.31 -7.37 20.57
C ASP A 215 0.16 -8.00 19.24
N CYS A 216 -0.70 -8.84 18.65
CA CYS A 216 -0.36 -9.58 17.43
C CYS A 216 -0.01 -8.67 16.24
N SER A 217 -0.80 -7.62 16.00
CA SER A 217 -0.66 -6.74 14.86
C SER A 217 0.46 -5.71 15.01
N SER A 218 0.73 -5.25 16.23
CA SER A 218 1.89 -4.40 16.53
C SER A 218 3.18 -5.19 16.37
N PHE A 219 3.17 -6.47 16.76
CA PHE A 219 4.32 -7.34 16.59
C PHE A 219 4.63 -7.56 15.10
N THR A 220 3.63 -7.87 14.28
CA THR A 220 3.85 -7.98 12.82
C THR A 220 4.25 -6.65 12.19
N GLN A 221 3.67 -5.52 12.64
CA GLN A 221 4.05 -4.19 12.16
C GLN A 221 5.51 -3.88 12.46
N ARG A 222 6.01 -4.25 13.64
CA ARG A 222 7.42 -4.08 14.01
C ARG A 222 8.35 -4.95 13.18
N ILE A 223 8.02 -6.23 12.96
CA ILE A 223 8.77 -7.09 12.02
C ILE A 223 8.90 -6.37 10.68
N TYR A 224 7.77 -6.02 10.07
CA TYR A 224 7.76 -5.42 8.73
C TYR A 224 8.52 -4.09 8.66
N THR A 225 8.38 -3.23 9.68
CA THR A 225 9.04 -1.93 9.69
C THR A 225 10.55 -2.06 9.93
N GLN A 226 10.99 -2.96 10.83
CA GLN A 226 12.38 -3.03 11.27
C GLN A 226 13.24 -4.00 10.46
N THR A 227 12.65 -5.02 9.84
CA THR A 227 13.40 -6.04 9.11
C THR A 227 13.21 -5.95 7.59
N LEU A 228 12.06 -5.43 7.13
CA LEU A 228 11.72 -5.32 5.71
C LEU A 228 11.61 -3.87 5.21
N GLY A 229 11.64 -2.87 6.10
CA GLY A 229 11.46 -1.45 5.74
C GLY A 229 10.06 -1.12 5.19
N LEU A 230 9.06 -1.96 5.49
CA LEU A 230 7.70 -1.84 4.95
C LEU A 230 6.71 -1.41 6.04
N TYR A 231 5.89 -0.42 5.73
CA TYR A 231 4.75 -0.06 6.58
C TYR A 231 3.56 -0.99 6.33
N ILE A 232 3.00 -1.52 7.42
CA ILE A 232 1.70 -2.21 7.42
C ILE A 232 0.81 -1.61 8.51
N GLU A 233 -0.51 -1.75 8.35
CA GLU A 233 -1.50 -1.09 9.18
C GLU A 233 -1.51 -1.62 10.63
N ARG A 234 -2.07 -0.82 11.55
CA ARG A 234 -1.99 -1.07 13.00
C ARG A 234 -2.76 -2.29 13.49
N THR A 235 -3.87 -2.67 12.86
CA THR A 235 -4.74 -3.76 13.33
C THR A 235 -4.71 -4.94 12.39
N ALA A 236 -4.90 -6.17 12.91
CA ALA A 236 -4.89 -7.39 12.11
C ALA A 236 -5.91 -7.35 10.95
N LEU A 237 -7.11 -6.80 11.21
CA LEU A 237 -8.14 -6.61 10.19
C LEU A 237 -7.74 -5.61 9.11
N LYS A 238 -7.05 -4.51 9.48
CA LYS A 238 -6.55 -3.54 8.50
C LYS A 238 -5.39 -4.11 7.67
N GLN A 239 -4.46 -4.85 8.28
CA GLN A 239 -3.39 -5.56 7.54
C GLN A 239 -3.97 -6.57 6.53
N TYR A 240 -5.05 -7.26 6.90
CA TYR A 240 -5.78 -8.16 6.01
C TYR A 240 -6.48 -7.41 4.86
N ASN A 241 -7.15 -6.30 5.16
CA ASN A 241 -7.91 -5.51 4.19
C ASN A 241 -7.04 -4.57 3.34
N SER A 242 -5.77 -4.40 3.66
CA SER A 242 -4.84 -3.58 2.90
C SER A 242 -4.87 -3.95 1.42
N GLU A 243 -4.90 -2.93 0.56
CA GLU A 243 -4.80 -3.09 -0.89
C GLU A 243 -3.46 -3.71 -1.30
N TYR A 244 -2.43 -3.56 -0.45
CA TYR A 244 -1.11 -4.09 -0.68
C TYR A 244 -0.86 -5.49 -0.10
N THR A 245 -1.90 -6.13 0.44
CA THR A 245 -1.82 -7.51 0.90
C THR A 245 -2.45 -8.41 -0.18
N ASP A 246 -1.59 -9.05 -0.97
CA ASP A 246 -2.00 -10.07 -1.95
C ASP A 246 -2.40 -11.35 -1.23
N LYS A 247 -3.70 -11.57 -1.10
CA LYS A 247 -4.30 -12.61 -0.28
C LYS A 247 -4.44 -13.92 -1.03
N PHE A 248 -4.06 -15.02 -0.38
CA PHE A 248 -4.24 -16.37 -0.90
C PHE A 248 -4.58 -17.37 0.21
N ARG A 249 -5.25 -18.47 -0.16
CA ARG A 249 -5.72 -19.50 0.80
C ARG A 249 -4.94 -20.81 0.75
N ASP A 250 -4.28 -21.08 -0.37
CA ASP A 250 -3.54 -22.32 -0.54
C ASP A 250 -2.18 -22.20 0.16
N THR A 251 -2.03 -22.94 1.27
CA THR A 251 -0.84 -22.89 2.13
C THR A 251 0.41 -23.42 1.46
N SER A 252 0.30 -24.09 0.31
CA SER A 252 1.47 -24.53 -0.47
C SER A 252 2.26 -23.37 -1.09
N TYR A 253 1.68 -22.17 -1.18
CA TYR A 253 2.38 -20.96 -1.67
C TYR A 253 3.10 -20.16 -0.58
N LEU A 254 3.02 -20.58 0.68
CA LEU A 254 3.61 -19.87 1.81
C LEU A 254 5.13 -19.76 1.64
N LYS A 255 5.64 -18.56 1.90
CA LYS A 255 7.05 -18.21 1.96
C LYS A 255 7.32 -17.42 3.22
N GLU A 256 8.57 -17.47 3.68
CA GLU A 256 9.05 -16.66 4.81
C GLU A 256 8.60 -15.20 4.65
N GLY A 257 8.05 -14.63 5.71
CA GLY A 257 7.56 -13.25 5.74
C GLY A 257 6.06 -13.10 5.43
N ASP A 258 5.39 -14.10 4.85
CA ASP A 258 3.95 -14.01 4.57
C ASP A 258 3.13 -13.82 5.87
N LEU A 259 2.14 -12.94 5.83
CA LEU A 259 1.19 -12.75 6.92
C LEU A 259 0.18 -13.90 6.95
N LEU A 260 -0.03 -14.49 8.12
CA LEU A 260 -1.07 -15.47 8.38
C LEU A 260 -2.19 -14.81 9.18
N PHE A 261 -3.40 -14.81 8.63
CA PHE A 261 -4.58 -14.19 9.23
C PHE A 261 -5.52 -15.23 9.82
N PHE A 262 -5.95 -15.02 11.06
CA PHE A 262 -6.77 -15.96 11.81
C PHE A 262 -8.04 -15.32 12.36
N GLY A 263 -9.09 -16.12 12.49
CA GLY A 263 -10.39 -15.73 13.03
C GLY A 263 -10.77 -16.49 14.31
N GLY A 264 -11.56 -15.84 15.17
CA GLY A 264 -12.07 -16.43 16.40
C GLY A 264 -11.00 -16.78 17.45
N VAL A 265 -9.82 -16.18 17.38
CA VAL A 265 -8.80 -16.27 18.45
C VAL A 265 -9.32 -15.51 19.68
N SER A 266 -9.02 -15.97 20.90
CA SER A 266 -9.54 -15.33 22.10
C SER A 266 -8.98 -13.91 22.28
N GLY A 267 -9.86 -12.91 22.43
CA GLY A 267 -9.49 -11.51 22.62
C GLY A 267 -10.71 -10.59 22.49
N PRO A 268 -10.54 -9.27 22.69
CA PRO A 268 -11.63 -8.29 22.56
C PRO A 268 -12.33 -8.36 21.19
N ASP A 269 -11.58 -8.55 20.11
CA ASP A 269 -12.08 -8.52 18.73
C ASP A 269 -12.47 -9.90 18.19
N LYS A 270 -12.74 -10.88 19.05
CA LYS A 270 -13.03 -12.27 18.63
C LYS A 270 -14.15 -12.41 17.59
N LYS A 271 -15.04 -11.41 17.49
CA LYS A 271 -16.16 -11.38 16.53
C LYS A 271 -15.75 -10.92 15.13
N GLU A 272 -14.58 -10.31 14.96
CA GLU A 272 -14.08 -9.91 13.65
C GLU A 272 -13.73 -11.13 12.79
N VAL A 273 -13.86 -10.98 11.47
CA VAL A 273 -13.52 -12.04 10.50
C VAL A 273 -12.04 -12.42 10.60
N VAL A 274 -11.18 -11.43 10.81
CA VAL A 274 -9.77 -11.60 11.14
C VAL A 274 -9.51 -10.82 12.41
N ASN A 275 -9.02 -11.49 13.45
CA ASN A 275 -8.78 -10.88 14.76
C ASN A 275 -7.41 -11.23 15.34
N HIS A 276 -6.59 -11.95 14.58
CA HIS A 276 -5.24 -12.32 14.96
C HIS A 276 -4.36 -12.46 13.71
N VAL A 277 -3.09 -12.11 13.83
CA VAL A 277 -2.10 -12.19 12.75
C VAL A 277 -0.78 -12.77 13.24
N GLY A 278 -0.03 -13.43 12.34
CA GLY A 278 1.33 -13.90 12.56
C GLY A 278 2.15 -13.83 11.28
N VAL A 279 3.45 -14.10 11.37
CA VAL A 279 4.37 -14.12 10.22
C VAL A 279 4.86 -15.55 10.01
N TYR A 280 4.67 -16.08 8.80
CA TYR A 280 5.15 -17.39 8.40
C TYR A 280 6.68 -17.41 8.33
N LEU A 281 7.27 -18.51 8.79
CA LEU A 281 8.71 -18.75 8.75
C LEU A 281 9.00 -19.89 7.75
N HIS A 282 9.25 -21.10 8.26
CA HIS A 282 9.50 -22.31 7.49
C HIS A 282 8.72 -23.49 8.10
N ASN A 283 8.53 -24.58 7.36
CA ASN A 283 7.99 -25.84 7.87
C ASN A 283 6.65 -25.72 8.65
N ASN A 284 5.71 -24.90 8.17
CA ASN A 284 4.44 -24.61 8.83
C ASN A 284 4.58 -23.87 10.17
N MET A 285 5.77 -23.43 10.53
CA MET A 285 6.02 -22.65 11.73
C MET A 285 5.80 -21.17 11.45
N PHE A 286 5.25 -20.47 12.43
CA PHE A 286 5.00 -19.04 12.33
C PHE A 286 5.17 -18.36 13.69
N VAL A 287 5.64 -17.13 13.67
CA VAL A 287 5.84 -16.30 14.86
C VAL A 287 4.68 -15.33 15.03
N HIS A 288 4.26 -15.12 16.28
CA HIS A 288 3.15 -14.22 16.61
C HIS A 288 3.14 -13.88 18.11
N SER A 289 2.54 -12.74 18.47
CA SER A 289 2.19 -12.43 19.87
C SER A 289 0.74 -12.82 20.14
N THR A 290 0.47 -13.75 21.08
CA THR A 290 -0.89 -14.25 21.31
C THR A 290 -1.29 -14.31 22.79
N SER A 291 -2.59 -14.10 23.03
CA SER A 291 -3.26 -14.33 24.31
C SER A 291 -3.36 -15.82 24.68
N ASN A 292 -3.23 -16.73 23.71
CA ASN A 292 -3.30 -18.16 23.95
C ASN A 292 -2.08 -18.62 24.75
N ARG A 293 -2.28 -19.36 25.84
CA ARG A 293 -1.17 -19.79 26.71
C ARG A 293 -0.33 -20.87 26.04
N GLY A 294 0.99 -20.76 26.17
CA GLY A 294 1.93 -21.82 25.77
C GLY A 294 1.94 -22.97 26.78
N LYS A 295 2.77 -23.99 26.51
CA LYS A 295 2.95 -25.14 27.43
C LYS A 295 3.44 -24.72 28.82
N ASN A 296 4.18 -23.61 28.90
CA ASN A 296 4.66 -22.98 30.12
C ASN A 296 3.62 -22.05 30.81
N GLY A 297 2.38 -22.01 30.32
CA GLY A 297 1.31 -21.16 30.87
C GLY A 297 1.41 -19.68 30.48
N GLN A 298 2.44 -19.26 29.74
CA GLN A 298 2.67 -17.87 29.39
C GLN A 298 1.97 -17.48 28.09
N LYS A 299 1.46 -16.24 28.05
CA LYS A 299 0.95 -15.56 26.86
C LYS A 299 2.04 -14.62 26.34
N GLY A 300 2.16 -14.44 25.03
CA GLY A 300 3.22 -13.60 24.48
C GLY A 300 3.67 -14.00 23.09
N VAL A 301 4.80 -13.42 22.69
CA VAL A 301 5.53 -13.72 21.45
C VAL A 301 6.10 -15.12 21.54
N LYS A 302 5.75 -15.97 20.59
CA LYS A 302 6.24 -17.34 20.47
C LYS A 302 6.12 -17.84 19.03
N ILE A 303 6.68 -19.02 18.79
CA ILE A 303 6.49 -19.76 17.56
C ILE A 303 5.43 -20.83 17.79
N SER A 304 4.52 -20.97 16.82
CA SER A 304 3.45 -21.96 16.79
C SER A 304 3.50 -22.73 15.47
N ASN A 305 2.92 -23.93 15.44
CA ASN A 305 2.82 -24.73 14.23
C ASN A 305 1.42 -24.62 13.62
N LEU A 306 1.33 -24.30 12.33
CA LEU A 306 0.08 -24.15 11.59
C LEU A 306 -0.67 -25.50 11.45
N ASN A 307 0.03 -26.63 11.58
CA ASN A 307 -0.59 -27.96 11.62
C ASN A 307 -1.31 -28.25 12.94
N ASP A 308 -1.08 -27.46 14.00
CA ASP A 308 -1.83 -27.59 15.25
C ASP A 308 -3.32 -27.37 14.98
N LYS A 309 -4.17 -28.28 15.47
CA LYS A 309 -5.63 -28.24 15.26
C LYS A 309 -6.24 -26.88 15.60
N TYR A 310 -5.73 -26.21 16.64
CA TYR A 310 -6.19 -24.88 17.04
C TYR A 310 -5.92 -23.83 15.96
N TRP A 311 -4.69 -23.74 15.43
CA TRP A 311 -4.31 -22.74 14.44
C TRP A 311 -4.88 -23.08 13.06
N LYS A 312 -4.81 -24.36 12.67
CA LYS A 312 -5.35 -24.87 11.41
C LYS A 312 -6.84 -24.55 11.24
N SER A 313 -7.64 -24.75 12.29
CA SER A 313 -9.09 -24.48 12.24
C SER A 313 -9.45 -23.00 12.24
N LYS A 314 -8.49 -22.12 12.54
CA LYS A 314 -8.69 -20.66 12.65
C LYS A 314 -8.08 -19.89 11.50
N LEU A 315 -7.27 -20.51 10.65
CA LEU A 315 -6.68 -19.86 9.48
C LEU A 315 -7.77 -19.39 8.53
N VAL A 316 -7.79 -18.10 8.23
CA VAL A 316 -8.75 -17.44 7.32
C VAL A 316 -8.12 -17.29 5.93
N SER A 317 -6.89 -16.77 5.90
CA SER A 317 -6.12 -16.53 4.69
C SER A 317 -4.65 -16.33 5.06
N ALA A 318 -3.76 -16.54 4.10
CA ALA A 318 -2.45 -15.92 4.10
C ALA A 318 -2.49 -14.63 3.24
N GLY A 319 -1.46 -13.80 3.37
CA GLY A 319 -1.26 -12.66 2.48
C GLY A 319 0.21 -12.27 2.38
N ARG A 320 0.65 -11.97 1.17
CA ARG A 320 2.00 -11.47 0.89
C ARG A 320 1.94 -9.97 0.68
N ARG A 321 2.82 -9.21 1.34
CA ARG A 321 2.95 -7.78 1.08
C ARG A 321 3.58 -7.58 -0.29
N ILE A 322 2.86 -6.92 -1.20
CA ILE A 322 3.44 -6.44 -2.45
C ILE A 322 4.07 -5.07 -2.17
N GLY A 323 5.31 -4.85 -2.63
CA GLY A 323 6.05 -3.63 -2.33
C GLY A 323 5.36 -2.37 -2.88
N ASN A 324 5.51 -1.26 -2.16
CA ASN A 324 5.37 0.06 -2.78
C ASN A 324 6.70 0.33 -3.49
N ASN A 325 6.71 0.37 -4.83
CA ASN A 325 7.80 1.05 -5.54
C ASN A 325 7.55 2.55 -5.50
#